data_AF-A0A8J3NKG4-F1
#
_entry.id   AF-A0A8J3NKG4-F1
#
_cell.length_a   1.000
_cell.length_b   1.000
_cell.length_c   1.000
_cell.angle_alpha   90.00
_cell.angle_beta   90.00
_cell.angle_gamma   90.00
#
_symmetry.space_group_name_H-M   'P 1'
#
loop_
_entity.id
_entity.type
_entity.pdbx_description
1 polymer ?
#
loop_
_entity_poly.entity_id
_entity_poly.type
_entity_poly.pdbx_seq_one_letter_code
_entity_poly.pdbx_strand_id
1 'polypeptide(L)'
;MWCHRRVNSAAAGTTIDPRWARLLDALHPDEFPLRERVKEQFDAAMIDHISRADYGHDAERHRRAVSDLLAARTWPGELDWVPLEVLQLTRWSRPELPDGPLPPTGRRGHLMRLFACMALIRMRTPNGLPVDTLAPFVASAVELGSPFLDDAVPYLAWCRRHEPGDWRDDPADLPFLTFALLLLATATRAEPDVLGGLGGMLLREVAAVAEELGEGWRIETEPPLLGPRPRAQRHRVWYGLAGRFLVDGADGTDLGGRLAELGRAVRGESGATTADLRDLFAAWDRAA
;
A
#
# COMPACT_ATOMS: atom_id res chain seq x y z
N MET A 1 -14.20 9.85 3.73
CA MET A 1 -12.89 10.30 3.25
C MET A 1 -12.15 10.73 4.50
N TRP A 2 -11.00 10.15 4.82
CA TRP A 2 -10.26 10.48 6.04
C TRP A 2 -9.62 11.87 5.89
N CYS A 3 -10.11 12.84 6.65
CA CYS A 3 -9.41 14.11 6.82
C CYS A 3 -8.24 13.81 7.78
N HIS A 4 -6.98 14.00 7.35
CA HIS A 4 -5.80 13.89 8.21
C HIS A 4 -5.84 15.01 9.26
N ARG A 5 -6.67 14.85 10.28
CA ARG A 5 -6.53 15.54 11.55
C ARG A 5 -5.76 14.56 12.40
N ARG A 6 -4.44 14.78 12.54
CA ARG A 6 -3.58 13.96 13.43
C ARG A 6 -4.31 13.78 14.75
N VAL A 7 -4.71 12.56 15.04
CA VAL A 7 -5.28 12.29 16.35
C VAL A 7 -4.11 12.24 17.32
N ASN A 8 -4.12 13.11 18.33
CA ASN A 8 -3.11 13.10 19.38
C ASN A 8 -3.32 11.85 20.24
N SER A 9 -2.87 10.69 19.75
CA SER A 9 -2.85 9.44 20.50
C SER A 9 -1.53 9.34 21.24
N ALA A 10 -1.60 9.32 22.57
CA ALA A 10 -0.47 8.95 23.40
C ALA A 10 -0.08 7.51 23.05
N ALA A 11 1.13 7.33 22.52
CA ALA A 11 1.66 6.04 22.08
C ALA A 11 1.67 5.01 23.22
N ALA A 12 0.56 4.31 23.40
CA ALA A 12 0.56 3.00 23.99
C ALA A 12 1.16 2.05 22.95
N GLY A 13 2.17 1.27 23.34
CA GLY A 13 2.67 0.19 22.51
C GLY A 13 1.57 -0.85 22.33
N THR A 14 0.70 -0.65 21.34
CA THR A 14 -0.41 -1.55 21.07
C THR A 14 0.20 -2.84 20.52
N THR A 15 0.29 -3.84 21.38
CA THR A 15 0.69 -5.17 20.96
C THR A 15 -0.39 -5.66 19.99
N ILE A 16 0.00 -6.01 18.76
CA ILE A 16 -0.91 -6.57 17.79
C ILE A 16 -1.66 -7.75 18.41
N ASP A 17 -2.97 -7.80 18.19
CA ASP A 17 -3.81 -8.89 18.67
C ASP A 17 -3.21 -10.25 18.23
N PRO A 18 -3.00 -11.22 19.14
CA PRO A 18 -2.36 -12.49 18.81
C PRO A 18 -2.99 -13.24 17.63
N ARG A 19 -4.29 -13.06 17.37
CA ARG A 19 -4.93 -13.64 16.18
C ARG A 19 -4.48 -12.99 14.88
N TRP A 20 -4.28 -11.68 14.89
CA TRP A 20 -3.76 -10.95 13.74
C TRP A 20 -2.28 -11.24 13.53
N ALA A 21 -1.52 -11.44 14.61
CA ALA A 21 -0.16 -11.96 14.49
C ALA A 21 -0.14 -13.30 13.75
N ARG A 22 -0.97 -14.28 14.17
CA ARG A 22 -1.06 -15.58 13.50
C ARG A 22 -1.47 -15.48 12.03
N LEU A 23 -2.47 -14.64 11.74
CA LEU A 23 -2.93 -14.39 10.37
C LEU A 23 -1.79 -13.84 9.49
N LEU A 24 -1.03 -12.86 10.00
CA LEU A 24 0.11 -12.30 9.28
C LEU A 24 1.25 -13.32 9.17
N ASP A 25 1.50 -14.14 10.19
CA ASP A 25 2.54 -15.18 10.15
C ASP A 25 2.25 -16.23 9.06
N ALA A 26 0.98 -16.51 8.76
CA ALA A 26 0.57 -17.39 7.65
C ALA A 26 0.92 -16.81 6.26
N LEU A 27 1.20 -15.52 6.17
CA LEU A 27 1.69 -14.85 4.96
C LEU A 27 3.23 -14.82 4.88
N HIS A 28 3.91 -15.49 5.81
CA HIS A 28 5.37 -15.60 5.88
C HIS A 28 6.08 -14.24 5.80
N PRO A 29 5.86 -13.33 6.77
CA PRO A 29 6.31 -11.94 6.70
C PRO A 29 7.84 -11.85 6.59
N ASP A 30 8.32 -11.26 5.51
CA ASP A 30 9.76 -11.05 5.25
C ASP A 30 9.98 -9.78 4.42
N GLU A 31 10.92 -8.93 4.87
CA GLU A 31 11.24 -7.66 4.21
C GLU A 31 12.25 -7.78 3.06
N PHE A 32 12.96 -8.91 2.91
CA PHE A 32 14.13 -9.01 2.03
C PHE A 32 13.90 -9.61 0.63
N PRO A 33 13.06 -10.64 0.42
CA PRO A 33 12.93 -11.28 -0.90
C PRO A 33 12.60 -10.30 -2.03
N LEU A 34 11.58 -9.46 -1.82
CA LEU A 34 11.19 -8.45 -2.81
C LEU A 34 12.35 -7.49 -3.13
N ARG A 35 13.13 -7.12 -2.11
CA ARG A 35 14.21 -6.16 -2.22
C ARG A 35 15.35 -6.72 -3.07
N GLU A 36 15.79 -7.95 -2.77
CA GLU A 36 16.84 -8.59 -3.55
C GLU A 36 16.38 -8.82 -4.99
N ARG A 37 15.12 -9.19 -5.21
CA ARG A 37 14.56 -9.34 -6.55
C ARG A 37 14.54 -8.03 -7.35
N VAL A 38 14.14 -6.93 -6.72
CA VAL A 38 14.17 -5.59 -7.35
C VAL A 38 15.62 -5.19 -7.68
N LYS A 39 16.54 -5.40 -6.74
CA LYS A 39 17.96 -5.09 -6.89
C LYS A 39 18.61 -5.86 -8.03
N GLU A 40 18.28 -7.14 -8.23
CA GLU A 40 18.77 -7.97 -9.34
C GLU A 40 18.38 -7.43 -10.73
N GLN A 41 17.25 -6.70 -10.83
CA GLN A 41 16.76 -6.14 -12.09
C GLN A 41 17.07 -4.65 -12.26
N PHE A 42 17.73 -4.04 -11.28
CA PHE A 42 18.07 -2.63 -11.30
C PHE A 42 19.38 -2.39 -12.06
N ASP A 43 19.38 -1.43 -12.97
CA ASP A 43 20.59 -1.00 -13.68
C ASP A 43 20.92 0.47 -13.41
N ALA A 44 22.13 0.86 -13.84
CA ALA A 44 22.62 2.22 -13.66
C ALA A 44 21.71 3.29 -14.30
N ALA A 45 21.02 2.97 -15.40
CA ALA A 45 20.13 3.90 -16.07
C ALA A 45 18.83 4.12 -15.27
N MET A 46 18.30 3.09 -14.60
CA MET A 46 17.18 3.25 -13.66
C MET A 46 17.59 4.16 -12.49
N ILE A 47 18.78 3.98 -11.94
CA ILE A 47 19.32 4.85 -10.88
C ILE A 47 19.41 6.30 -11.38
N ASP A 48 19.97 6.52 -12.58
CA ASP A 48 20.06 7.86 -13.18
C ASP A 48 18.71 8.52 -13.37
N HIS A 49 17.70 7.75 -13.81
CA HIS A 49 16.35 8.29 -13.97
C HIS A 49 15.72 8.69 -12.65
N ILE A 50 15.80 7.86 -11.60
CA ILE A 50 15.31 8.23 -10.27
C ILE A 50 16.03 9.49 -9.82
N SER A 51 17.35 9.51 -9.91
CA SER A 51 18.17 10.59 -9.39
C SER A 51 17.91 11.95 -10.03
N ARG A 52 17.33 11.98 -11.22
CA ARG A 52 16.95 13.19 -11.95
C ARG A 52 15.48 13.55 -11.83
N ALA A 53 14.69 12.81 -11.03
CA ALA A 53 13.25 13.03 -10.91
C ALA A 53 12.89 14.44 -10.44
N ASP A 54 13.74 15.07 -9.61
CA ASP A 54 13.60 16.47 -9.19
C ASP A 54 14.24 17.45 -10.19
N TYR A 55 13.86 17.34 -11.46
CA TYR A 55 14.38 18.19 -12.55
C TYR A 55 15.92 18.21 -12.66
N GLY A 56 16.58 17.15 -12.20
CA GLY A 56 18.04 17.05 -12.16
C GLY A 56 18.72 17.82 -11.01
N HIS A 57 17.97 18.45 -10.12
CA HIS A 57 18.51 19.10 -8.93
C HIS A 57 19.24 18.07 -8.06
N ASP A 58 20.46 18.38 -7.61
CA ASP A 58 21.30 17.49 -6.81
C ASP A 58 21.44 16.04 -7.34
N ALA A 59 21.28 15.83 -8.66
CA ALA A 59 21.13 14.49 -9.23
C ALA A 59 22.28 13.55 -8.90
N GLU A 60 23.52 14.04 -8.85
CA GLU A 60 24.68 13.22 -8.50
C GLU A 60 24.67 12.80 -7.02
N ARG A 61 24.16 13.65 -6.12
CA ARG A 61 23.98 13.32 -4.70
C ARG A 61 22.86 12.30 -4.52
N HIS A 62 21.75 12.46 -5.25
CA HIS A 62 20.67 11.47 -5.30
C HIS A 62 21.15 10.13 -5.87
N ARG A 63 21.95 10.14 -6.93
CA ARG A 63 22.51 8.94 -7.56
C ARG A 63 23.32 8.11 -6.58
N ARG A 64 24.21 8.75 -5.82
CA ARG A 64 24.97 8.07 -4.76
C ARG A 64 24.03 7.49 -3.70
N ALA A 65 23.12 8.29 -3.16
CA ALA A 65 22.22 7.83 -2.10
C ALA A 65 21.29 6.68 -2.55
N VAL A 66 20.76 6.71 -3.78
CA VAL A 66 19.95 5.61 -4.35
C VAL A 66 20.81 4.36 -4.53
N SER A 67 22.06 4.51 -5.00
CA SER A 67 23.00 3.39 -5.13
C SER A 67 23.33 2.77 -3.77
N ASP A 68 23.53 3.60 -2.74
CA ASP A 68 23.81 3.16 -1.38
C ASP A 68 22.61 2.38 -0.79
N LEU A 69 21.37 2.84 -1.03
CA LEU A 69 20.16 2.13 -0.63
C LEU A 69 20.03 0.75 -1.30
N LEU A 70 20.39 0.64 -2.58
CA LEU A 70 20.39 -0.64 -3.30
C LEU A 70 21.51 -1.58 -2.81
N ALA A 71 22.67 -1.03 -2.45
CA ALA A 71 23.83 -1.78 -1.99
C ALA A 71 23.75 -2.19 -0.51
N ALA A 72 22.95 -1.50 0.30
CA ALA A 72 22.85 -1.76 1.74
C ALA A 72 22.45 -3.21 2.05
N ARG A 73 22.88 -3.76 3.18
CA ARG A 73 22.41 -5.09 3.62
C ARG A 73 21.04 -5.03 4.31
N THR A 74 20.78 -3.93 4.98
CA THR A 74 19.53 -3.64 5.69
C THR A 74 19.05 -2.26 5.30
N TRP A 75 17.74 -2.02 5.41
CA TRP A 75 17.19 -0.68 5.23
C TRP A 75 17.64 0.25 6.37
N PRO A 76 18.01 1.51 6.06
CA PRO A 76 18.14 2.56 7.08
C PRO A 76 16.83 2.73 7.87
N GLY A 77 16.93 3.26 9.10
CA GLY A 77 15.75 3.55 9.92
C GLY A 77 14.97 4.77 9.41
N GLU A 78 15.65 5.71 8.77
CA GLU A 78 15.13 7.01 8.34
C GLU A 78 15.75 7.42 7.00
N LEU A 79 15.00 8.20 6.22
CA LEU A 79 15.46 8.86 5.00
C LEU A 79 15.65 10.35 5.23
N ASP A 80 16.89 10.81 5.00
CA ASP A 80 17.17 12.23 4.81
C ASP A 80 16.52 12.77 3.53
N TRP A 81 16.48 14.10 3.37
CA TRP A 81 15.94 14.76 2.17
C TRP A 81 16.53 14.19 0.86
N VAL A 82 17.82 13.81 0.85
CA VAL A 82 18.40 12.95 -0.19
C VAL A 82 18.46 11.51 0.32
N PRO A 83 17.83 10.51 -0.33
CA PRO A 83 17.15 10.58 -1.63
C PRO A 83 15.63 10.73 -1.54
N LEU A 84 15.07 11.13 -0.39
CA LEU A 84 13.61 11.20 -0.18
C LEU A 84 12.86 11.91 -1.32
N GLU A 85 13.31 13.10 -1.74
CA GLU A 85 12.62 13.91 -2.76
C GLU A 85 12.39 13.12 -4.05
N VAL A 86 13.46 12.56 -4.62
CA VAL A 86 13.38 11.82 -5.87
C VAL A 86 12.60 10.52 -5.76
N LEU A 87 12.60 9.87 -4.59
CA LEU A 87 11.76 8.69 -4.35
C LEU A 87 10.29 9.07 -4.28
N GLN A 88 9.95 10.18 -3.60
CA GLN A 88 8.59 10.71 -3.52
C GLN A 88 8.05 11.15 -4.87
N LEU A 89 8.90 11.67 -5.76
CA LEU A 89 8.53 12.00 -7.14
C LEU A 89 8.38 10.73 -7.98
N THR A 90 9.31 9.79 -7.86
CA THR A 90 9.30 8.52 -8.60
C THR A 90 8.05 7.68 -8.29
N ARG A 91 7.54 7.69 -7.05
CA ARG A 91 6.32 6.94 -6.69
C ARG A 91 5.09 7.37 -7.51
N TRP A 92 5.06 8.62 -7.98
CA TRP A 92 3.97 9.19 -8.77
C TRP A 92 4.16 9.07 -10.28
N SER A 93 5.24 8.40 -10.72
CA SER A 93 5.43 8.03 -12.11
C SER A 93 4.23 7.24 -12.66
N ARG A 94 4.03 7.34 -13.98
CA ARG A 94 2.94 6.68 -14.72
C ARG A 94 3.50 5.72 -15.78
N PRO A 95 4.20 4.64 -15.39
CA PRO A 95 4.76 3.65 -16.30
C PRO A 95 3.70 3.02 -17.22
N GLU A 96 2.43 3.03 -16.83
CA GLU A 96 1.30 2.57 -17.63
C GLU A 96 0.97 3.48 -18.84
N LEU A 97 1.45 4.73 -18.89
CA LEU A 97 1.15 5.66 -19.98
C LEU A 97 2.33 5.75 -20.97
N PRO A 98 2.12 5.51 -22.28
CA PRO A 98 3.21 5.48 -23.27
C PRO A 98 3.81 6.85 -23.61
N ASP A 99 3.10 7.96 -23.35
CA ASP A 99 3.36 9.25 -24.01
C ASP A 99 3.97 10.36 -23.12
N GLY A 100 4.67 9.99 -22.04
CA GLY A 100 5.36 10.97 -21.18
C GLY A 100 6.81 11.25 -21.65
N PRO A 101 7.29 12.51 -21.63
CA PRO A 101 8.68 12.80 -22.01
C PRO A 101 9.71 12.08 -21.12
N LEU A 102 9.37 11.85 -19.86
CA LEU A 102 10.07 11.08 -18.80
C LEU A 102 9.01 10.86 -17.69
N PRO A 103 9.04 9.79 -16.86
CA PRO A 103 10.04 8.72 -16.67
C PRO A 103 9.82 7.46 -17.55
N PRO A 104 10.66 6.42 -17.47
CA PRO A 104 10.54 5.19 -18.27
C PRO A 104 9.15 4.54 -18.15
N THR A 105 8.64 4.01 -19.26
CA THR A 105 7.34 3.32 -19.35
C THR A 105 7.50 1.80 -19.20
N GLY A 106 6.37 1.11 -19.03
CA GLY A 106 6.31 -0.34 -18.92
C GLY A 106 7.11 -0.91 -17.75
N ARG A 107 7.69 -2.09 -17.94
CA ARG A 107 8.35 -2.88 -16.89
C ARG A 107 9.42 -2.10 -16.11
N ARG A 108 10.27 -1.33 -16.81
CA ARG A 108 11.35 -0.56 -16.17
C ARG A 108 10.80 0.51 -15.22
N GLY A 109 9.79 1.24 -15.66
CA GLY A 109 9.16 2.26 -14.83
C GLY A 109 8.43 1.67 -13.62
N HIS A 110 7.78 0.51 -13.78
CA HIS A 110 7.19 -0.20 -12.65
C HIS A 110 8.24 -0.68 -11.64
N LEU A 111 9.41 -1.16 -12.07
CA LEU A 111 10.51 -1.52 -11.17
C LEU A 111 11.01 -0.33 -10.36
N MET A 112 11.21 0.82 -11.02
CA MET A 112 11.63 2.05 -10.35
C MET A 112 10.59 2.54 -9.35
N ARG A 113 9.30 2.53 -9.73
CA ARG A 113 8.18 2.92 -8.86
C ARG A 113 8.07 1.97 -7.67
N LEU A 114 8.18 0.66 -7.90
CA LEU A 114 8.17 -0.35 -6.85
C LEU A 114 9.30 -0.14 -5.84
N PHE A 115 10.54 0.05 -6.32
CA PHE A 115 11.69 0.33 -5.46
C PHE A 115 11.47 1.58 -4.59
N ALA A 116 11.05 2.69 -5.21
CA ALA A 116 10.79 3.92 -4.48
C ALA A 116 9.70 3.73 -3.42
N CYS A 117 8.64 3.02 -3.77
CA CYS A 117 7.57 2.71 -2.84
C CYS A 117 8.02 1.83 -1.67
N MET A 118 8.85 0.81 -1.90
CA MET A 118 9.39 -0.03 -0.83
C MET A 118 10.14 0.84 0.20
N ALA A 119 11.09 1.65 -0.27
CA ALA A 119 11.87 2.50 0.62
C ALA A 119 10.99 3.44 1.46
N LEU A 120 10.00 4.07 0.83
CA LEU A 120 9.08 5.01 1.48
C LEU A 120 8.08 4.35 2.44
N ILE A 121 7.68 3.09 2.21
CA ILE A 121 6.84 2.31 3.13
C ILE A 121 7.64 1.88 4.37
N ARG A 122 8.95 1.65 4.20
CA ARG A 122 9.81 1.01 5.20
C ARG A 122 10.51 1.98 6.15
N MET A 123 10.84 3.16 5.69
CA MET A 123 11.70 4.10 6.42
C MET A 123 10.90 5.27 6.97
N ARG A 124 11.38 5.85 8.07
CA ARG A 124 10.82 7.09 8.59
C ARG A 124 11.10 8.23 7.61
N THR A 125 10.15 9.14 7.45
CA THR A 125 10.30 10.32 6.59
C THR A 125 9.88 11.59 7.33
N PRO A 126 10.55 12.74 7.11
CA PRO A 126 10.20 14.00 7.77
C PRO A 126 8.73 14.43 7.61
N ASN A 127 8.06 14.00 6.53
CA ASN A 127 6.69 14.42 6.21
C ASN A 127 5.63 13.34 6.45
N GLY A 128 6.00 12.11 6.84
CA GLY A 128 5.07 11.08 7.33
C GLY A 128 3.84 10.82 6.45
N LEU A 129 4.02 10.36 5.21
CA LEU A 129 2.92 10.05 4.29
C LEU A 129 3.02 8.64 3.67
N PRO A 130 3.01 7.57 4.49
CA PRO A 130 3.18 6.21 4.00
C PRO A 130 1.98 5.71 3.18
N VAL A 131 0.76 6.16 3.49
CA VAL A 131 -0.48 5.75 2.78
C VAL A 131 -0.48 6.10 1.29
N ASP A 132 0.08 7.25 0.93
CA ASP A 132 0.19 7.72 -0.46
C ASP A 132 1.03 6.78 -1.33
N THR A 133 1.84 5.95 -0.71
CA THR A 133 2.81 5.08 -1.36
C THR A 133 2.25 3.67 -1.64
N LEU A 134 1.21 3.24 -0.91
CA LEU A 134 0.67 1.89 -0.99
C LEU A 134 -0.02 1.57 -2.32
N ALA A 135 -0.87 2.47 -2.83
CA ALA A 135 -1.58 2.20 -4.09
C ALA A 135 -0.61 2.05 -5.29
N PRO A 136 0.38 2.96 -5.48
CA PRO A 136 1.40 2.78 -6.52
C PRO A 136 2.29 1.55 -6.32
N PHE A 137 2.56 1.15 -5.07
CA PHE A 137 3.25 -0.10 -4.73
C PHE A 137 2.47 -1.31 -5.26
N VAL A 138 1.21 -1.45 -4.84
CA VAL A 138 0.34 -2.58 -5.23
C VAL A 138 0.18 -2.63 -6.74
N ALA A 139 -0.11 -1.48 -7.37
CA ALA A 139 -0.24 -1.41 -8.81
C ALA A 139 1.03 -1.87 -9.54
N SER A 140 2.22 -1.49 -9.05
CA SER A 140 3.48 -1.91 -9.68
C SER A 140 3.79 -3.38 -9.46
N ALA A 141 3.57 -3.92 -8.26
CA ALA A 141 3.77 -5.34 -7.98
C ALA A 141 2.88 -6.21 -8.88
N VAL A 142 1.61 -5.82 -9.03
CA VAL A 142 0.63 -6.48 -9.90
C VAL A 142 1.06 -6.45 -11.37
N GLU A 143 1.43 -5.28 -11.90
CA GLU A 143 1.83 -5.15 -13.31
C GLU A 143 3.16 -5.87 -13.61
N LEU A 144 4.05 -5.98 -12.62
CA LEU A 144 5.28 -6.76 -12.75
C LEU A 144 5.04 -8.27 -12.71
N GLY A 145 3.92 -8.71 -12.14
CA GLY A 145 3.49 -10.10 -12.03
C GLY A 145 4.37 -10.94 -11.10
N SER A 146 4.15 -12.26 -11.12
CA SER A 146 5.08 -13.20 -10.48
C SER A 146 6.48 -13.09 -11.13
N PRO A 147 7.56 -13.08 -10.35
CA PRO A 147 7.61 -13.35 -8.91
C PRO A 147 7.61 -12.10 -8.00
N PHE A 148 7.41 -10.89 -8.54
CA PHE A 148 7.34 -9.65 -7.74
C PHE A 148 6.07 -9.58 -6.90
N LEU A 149 4.95 -9.97 -7.50
CA LEU A 149 3.67 -10.01 -6.83
C LEU A 149 3.71 -10.96 -5.61
N ASP A 150 4.34 -12.12 -5.78
CA ASP A 150 4.44 -13.14 -4.73
C ASP A 150 5.29 -12.64 -3.55
N ASP A 151 6.43 -11.98 -3.83
CA ASP A 151 7.28 -11.41 -2.79
C ASP A 151 6.70 -10.14 -2.14
N ALA A 152 5.78 -9.45 -2.81
CA ALA A 152 5.14 -8.24 -2.27
C ALA A 152 4.18 -8.54 -1.12
N VAL A 153 3.63 -9.75 -1.06
CA VAL A 153 2.75 -10.19 0.03
C VAL A 153 3.52 -10.33 1.36
N PRO A 154 4.59 -11.16 1.45
CA PRO A 154 5.49 -11.19 2.61
C PRO A 154 5.99 -9.83 3.06
N TYR A 155 6.34 -8.96 2.09
CA TYR A 155 6.85 -7.63 2.38
C TYR A 155 5.81 -6.76 3.12
N LEU A 156 4.58 -6.66 2.60
CA LEU A 156 3.53 -5.89 3.27
C LEU A 156 3.03 -6.58 4.55
N ALA A 157 3.04 -7.91 4.63
CA ALA A 157 2.75 -8.63 5.87
C ALA A 157 3.77 -8.27 6.96
N TRP A 158 5.05 -8.20 6.62
CA TRP A 158 6.11 -7.73 7.52
C TRP A 158 5.89 -6.28 7.93
N CYS A 159 5.61 -5.38 6.99
CA CYS A 159 5.30 -3.98 7.31
C CYS A 159 4.09 -3.87 8.24
N ARG A 160 3.03 -4.66 8.01
CA ARG A 160 1.86 -4.66 8.89
C ARG A 160 2.18 -5.23 10.27
N ARG A 161 3.04 -6.25 10.36
CA ARG A 161 3.43 -6.90 11.63
C ARG A 161 4.29 -6.01 12.51
N HIS A 162 5.18 -5.23 11.89
CA HIS A 162 6.22 -4.48 12.59
C HIS A 162 5.97 -2.97 12.60
N GLU A 163 5.09 -2.46 11.74
CA GLU A 163 4.74 -1.03 11.61
C GLU A 163 6.02 -0.16 11.55
N PRO A 164 6.91 -0.41 10.57
CA PRO A 164 8.16 0.32 10.43
C PRO A 164 7.93 1.78 10.03
N GLY A 165 8.98 2.60 10.00
CA GLY A 165 8.84 3.97 9.48
C GLY A 165 7.82 4.80 10.27
N ASP A 166 6.88 5.40 9.54
CA ASP A 166 5.90 6.38 10.04
C ASP A 166 4.54 5.76 10.41
N TRP A 167 4.35 4.43 10.29
CA TRP A 167 3.03 3.78 10.47
C TRP A 167 2.41 3.95 11.87
N ARG A 168 3.22 4.24 12.89
CA ARG A 168 2.75 4.43 14.28
C ARG A 168 2.33 5.87 14.58
N ASP A 169 2.60 6.80 13.67
CA ASP A 169 2.36 8.22 13.91
C ASP A 169 0.87 8.58 13.75
N ASP A 170 0.12 7.83 12.94
CA ASP A 170 -1.32 8.00 12.74
C ASP A 170 -2.03 6.62 12.64
N PRO A 171 -2.79 6.19 13.67
CA PRO A 171 -3.55 4.94 13.63
C PRO A 171 -4.54 4.83 12.45
N ALA A 172 -4.96 5.97 11.87
CA ALA A 172 -5.84 6.00 10.71
C ALA A 172 -5.19 5.46 9.42
N ASP A 173 -3.86 5.28 9.42
CA ASP A 173 -3.11 4.78 8.28
C ASP A 173 -3.11 3.24 8.18
N LEU A 174 -3.26 2.52 9.31
CA LEU A 174 -3.22 1.05 9.37
C LEU A 174 -4.28 0.36 8.50
N PRO A 175 -5.56 0.82 8.43
CA PRO A 175 -6.54 0.27 7.50
C PRO A 175 -6.06 0.23 6.05
N PHE A 176 -5.30 1.24 5.60
CA PHE A 176 -4.81 1.26 4.23
C PHE A 176 -3.73 0.21 4.00
N LEU A 177 -2.85 -0.03 4.98
CA LEU A 177 -1.83 -1.06 4.91
C LEU A 177 -2.46 -2.47 4.88
N THR A 178 -3.46 -2.72 5.72
CA THR A 178 -4.24 -3.97 5.71
C THR A 178 -4.99 -4.14 4.38
N PHE A 179 -5.58 -3.07 3.85
CA PHE A 179 -6.26 -3.10 2.55
C PHE A 179 -5.29 -3.40 1.39
N ALA A 180 -4.11 -2.78 1.38
CA ALA A 180 -3.06 -3.07 0.39
C ALA A 180 -2.67 -4.55 0.40
N LEU A 181 -2.49 -5.12 1.59
CA LEU A 181 -2.16 -6.53 1.77
C LEU A 181 -3.30 -7.44 1.30
N LEU A 182 -4.56 -7.12 1.62
CA LEU A 182 -5.74 -7.85 1.13
C LEU A 182 -5.78 -7.89 -0.40
N LEU A 183 -5.50 -6.77 -1.08
CA LEU A 183 -5.49 -6.73 -2.54
C LEU A 183 -4.40 -7.64 -3.14
N LEU A 184 -3.18 -7.62 -2.58
CA LEU A 184 -2.10 -8.49 -3.04
C LEU A 184 -2.38 -9.97 -2.74
N ALA A 185 -2.91 -10.28 -1.56
CA ALA A 185 -3.33 -11.63 -1.20
C ALA A 185 -4.43 -12.15 -2.13
N THR A 186 -5.38 -11.28 -2.52
CA THR A 186 -6.42 -11.63 -3.50
C THR A 186 -5.80 -11.86 -4.89
N ALA A 187 -4.89 -10.99 -5.32
CA ALA A 187 -4.20 -11.10 -6.60
C ALA A 187 -3.34 -12.37 -6.72
N THR A 188 -2.78 -12.85 -5.61
CA THR A 188 -2.01 -14.10 -5.51
C THR A 188 -2.88 -15.34 -5.23
N ARG A 189 -4.19 -15.16 -5.07
CA ARG A 189 -5.15 -16.22 -4.72
C ARG A 189 -4.77 -16.95 -3.44
N ALA A 190 -4.45 -16.19 -2.40
CA ALA A 190 -4.22 -16.73 -1.06
C ALA A 190 -5.43 -17.53 -0.55
N GLU A 191 -5.20 -18.38 0.44
CA GLU A 191 -6.23 -19.24 1.02
C GLU A 191 -7.44 -18.45 1.52
N PRO A 192 -8.67 -18.98 1.41
CA PRO A 192 -9.90 -18.30 1.82
C PRO A 192 -9.87 -17.78 3.26
N ASP A 193 -9.29 -18.53 4.19
CA ASP A 193 -9.19 -18.11 5.59
C ASP A 193 -8.29 -16.90 5.80
N VAL A 194 -7.23 -16.77 4.98
CA VAL A 194 -6.36 -15.61 4.98
C VAL A 194 -7.09 -14.38 4.45
N LEU A 195 -7.79 -14.51 3.32
CA LEU A 195 -8.55 -13.42 2.71
C LEU A 195 -9.70 -12.95 3.61
N GLY A 196 -10.46 -13.90 4.17
CA GLY A 196 -11.53 -13.61 5.12
C GLY A 196 -11.00 -12.97 6.41
N GLY A 197 -9.87 -13.46 6.93
CA GLY A 197 -9.19 -12.88 8.09
C GLY A 197 -8.72 -11.44 7.86
N LEU A 198 -8.08 -11.17 6.71
CA LEU A 198 -7.64 -9.82 6.34
C LEU A 198 -8.82 -8.86 6.15
N GLY A 199 -9.91 -9.32 5.54
CA GLY A 199 -11.16 -8.55 5.42
C GLY A 199 -11.76 -8.20 6.78
N GLY A 200 -11.82 -9.16 7.71
CA GLY A 200 -12.27 -8.93 9.08
C GLY A 200 -11.38 -7.96 9.85
N MET A 201 -10.05 -8.13 9.77
CA MET A 201 -9.06 -7.24 10.36
C MET A 201 -9.23 -5.80 9.87
N LEU A 202 -9.31 -5.60 8.54
CA LEU A 202 -9.54 -4.29 7.92
C LEU A 202 -10.80 -3.62 8.46
N LEU A 203 -11.93 -4.34 8.49
CA LEU A 203 -13.21 -3.76 8.91
C LEU A 203 -13.23 -3.39 10.40
N ARG A 204 -12.47 -4.11 11.24
CA ARG A 204 -12.29 -3.71 12.64
C ARG A 204 -11.46 -2.45 12.78
N GLU A 205 -10.36 -2.35 12.04
CA GLU A 205 -9.52 -1.14 12.05
C GLU A 205 -10.35 0.05 11.56
N VAL A 206 -11.05 -0.08 10.43
CA VAL A 206 -11.95 0.96 9.90
C VAL A 206 -12.99 1.39 10.94
N ALA A 207 -13.61 0.43 11.64
CA ALA A 207 -14.60 0.74 12.67
C ALA A 207 -14.00 1.46 13.89
N ALA A 208 -12.81 1.05 14.34
CA ALA A 208 -12.14 1.67 15.48
C ALA A 208 -11.80 3.14 15.19
N VAL A 209 -11.25 3.41 13.99
CA VAL A 209 -10.89 4.77 13.64
C VAL A 209 -12.16 5.61 13.37
N ALA A 210 -13.25 5.00 12.85
CA ALA A 210 -14.53 5.70 12.63
C ALA A 210 -15.17 6.14 13.95
N GLU A 211 -15.11 5.26 14.96
CA GLU A 211 -15.54 5.56 16.33
C GLU A 211 -14.74 6.72 16.93
N GLU A 212 -13.41 6.73 16.74
CA GLU A 212 -12.52 7.80 17.21
C GLU A 212 -12.82 9.16 16.56
N LEU A 213 -13.20 9.18 15.27
CA LEU A 213 -13.60 10.41 14.59
C LEU A 213 -15.06 10.84 14.87
N GLY A 214 -15.87 9.98 15.48
CA GLY A 214 -17.31 10.21 15.65
C GLY A 214 -18.09 10.27 14.33
N GLU A 215 -17.54 9.71 13.25
CA GLU A 215 -18.12 9.71 11.91
C GLU A 215 -18.41 8.27 11.47
N GLY A 216 -19.55 8.04 10.80
CA GLY A 216 -19.78 6.78 10.11
C GLY A 216 -18.84 6.65 8.90
N TRP A 217 -18.32 5.45 8.63
CA TRP A 217 -17.50 5.23 7.44
C TRP A 217 -18.26 5.59 6.17
N ARG A 218 -17.70 6.53 5.41
CA ARG A 218 -18.15 6.85 4.05
C ARG A 218 -16.94 7.14 3.17
N ILE A 219 -16.89 6.51 2.02
CA ILE A 219 -15.98 6.94 0.96
C ILE A 219 -16.73 8.01 0.18
N GLU A 220 -16.43 9.26 0.50
CA GLU A 220 -16.99 10.39 -0.22
C GLU A 220 -16.38 10.39 -1.63
N THR A 221 -17.23 10.23 -2.63
CA THR A 221 -16.88 10.52 -4.01
C THR A 221 -16.65 12.03 -4.12
N GLU A 222 -15.42 12.47 -4.41
CA GLU A 222 -15.15 13.89 -4.63
C GLU A 222 -16.09 14.43 -5.74
N PRO A 223 -16.67 15.62 -5.56
CA PRO A 223 -17.47 16.23 -6.62
C PRO A 223 -16.60 16.51 -7.86
N PRO A 224 -17.11 16.28 -9.08
CA PRO A 224 -16.34 16.29 -10.33
C PRO A 224 -15.71 17.64 -10.72
N LEU A 225 -15.93 18.73 -9.97
CA LEU A 225 -15.41 20.06 -10.30
C LEU A 225 -13.98 20.37 -9.80
N LEU A 226 -13.34 19.49 -9.00
CA LEU A 226 -12.00 19.71 -8.42
C LEU A 226 -10.92 18.72 -8.92
N GLY A 227 -11.16 18.12 -10.08
CA GLY A 227 -10.58 16.87 -10.57
C GLY A 227 -9.09 16.71 -10.93
N PRO A 228 -8.14 17.64 -10.68
CA PRO A 228 -6.71 17.33 -10.91
C PRO A 228 -5.80 17.62 -9.70
N ARG A 229 -6.24 17.39 -8.45
CA ARG A 229 -5.30 17.35 -7.31
C ARG A 229 -4.63 15.97 -7.21
N PRO A 230 -3.41 15.86 -6.64
CA PRO A 230 -2.76 14.57 -6.35
C PRO A 230 -3.67 13.56 -5.62
N ARG A 231 -4.61 14.06 -4.82
CA ARG A 231 -5.66 13.30 -4.12
C ARG A 231 -6.56 12.50 -5.08
N ALA A 232 -6.92 13.07 -6.24
CA ALA A 232 -7.74 12.40 -7.25
C ALA A 232 -6.98 11.24 -7.92
N GLN A 233 -5.65 11.34 -8.07
CA GLN A 233 -4.84 10.28 -8.67
C GLN A 233 -4.79 9.05 -7.76
N ARG A 234 -4.57 9.24 -6.45
CA ARG A 234 -4.58 8.15 -5.45
C ARG A 234 -5.92 7.41 -5.41
N HIS A 235 -7.04 8.15 -5.38
CA HIS A 235 -8.37 7.56 -5.35
C HIS A 235 -8.65 6.71 -6.59
N ARG A 236 -8.23 7.18 -7.78
CA ARG A 236 -8.39 6.40 -9.03
C ARG A 236 -7.63 5.07 -8.98
N VAL A 237 -6.41 5.06 -8.42
CA VAL A 237 -5.62 3.82 -8.31
C VAL A 237 -6.30 2.84 -7.34
N TRP A 238 -6.70 3.28 -6.15
CA TRP A 238 -7.43 2.42 -5.21
C TRP A 238 -8.74 1.90 -5.77
N TYR A 239 -9.53 2.77 -6.40
CA TYR A 239 -10.79 2.41 -7.04
C TYR A 239 -10.58 1.35 -8.12
N GLY A 240 -9.57 1.54 -8.99
CA GLY A 240 -9.23 0.58 -10.04
C GLY A 240 -8.75 -0.77 -9.49
N LEU A 241 -7.90 -0.76 -8.47
CA LEU A 241 -7.40 -1.99 -7.84
C LEU A 241 -8.52 -2.75 -7.11
N ALA A 242 -9.37 -2.04 -6.37
CA ALA A 242 -10.53 -2.64 -5.70
C ALA A 242 -11.51 -3.25 -6.72
N GLY A 243 -11.78 -2.53 -7.81
CA GLY A 243 -12.59 -3.04 -8.90
C GLY A 243 -12.00 -4.31 -9.51
N ARG A 244 -10.74 -4.26 -9.92
CA ARG A 244 -10.05 -5.39 -10.55
C ARG A 244 -10.00 -6.64 -9.68
N PHE A 245 -9.63 -6.51 -8.41
CA PHE A 245 -9.32 -7.66 -7.57
C PHE A 245 -10.47 -8.12 -6.68
N LEU A 246 -11.28 -7.20 -6.16
CA LEU A 246 -12.35 -7.57 -5.24
C LEU A 246 -13.68 -7.76 -5.95
N VAL A 247 -13.98 -6.93 -6.97
CA VAL A 247 -15.27 -6.97 -7.68
C VAL A 247 -15.21 -7.89 -8.90
N ASP A 248 -14.36 -7.57 -9.88
CA ASP A 248 -14.27 -8.28 -11.15
C ASP A 248 -13.54 -9.62 -11.01
N GLY A 249 -12.68 -9.74 -9.98
CA GLY A 249 -11.92 -10.95 -9.66
C GLY A 249 -12.65 -11.97 -8.78
N ALA A 250 -13.90 -11.69 -8.36
CA ALA A 250 -14.65 -12.57 -7.49
C ALA A 250 -15.00 -13.91 -8.19
N ASP A 251 -14.70 -15.03 -7.53
CA ASP A 251 -14.79 -16.38 -8.09
C ASP A 251 -16.14 -17.08 -7.90
N GLY A 252 -17.20 -16.32 -7.59
CA GLY A 252 -18.55 -16.84 -7.35
C GLY A 252 -18.73 -17.64 -6.06
N THR A 253 -17.67 -17.81 -5.26
CA THR A 253 -17.76 -18.37 -3.91
C THR A 253 -18.45 -17.38 -2.97
N ASP A 254 -18.89 -17.87 -1.80
CA ASP A 254 -19.46 -17.02 -0.75
C ASP A 254 -18.45 -15.93 -0.31
N LEU A 255 -17.19 -16.30 -0.08
CA LEU A 255 -16.13 -15.35 0.24
C LEU A 255 -15.89 -14.36 -0.92
N GLY A 256 -15.85 -14.84 -2.16
CA GLY A 256 -15.73 -13.98 -3.34
C GLY A 256 -16.86 -12.95 -3.42
N GLY A 257 -18.10 -13.34 -3.10
CA GLY A 257 -19.25 -12.43 -3.01
C GLY A 257 -19.09 -11.37 -1.93
N ARG A 258 -18.58 -11.74 -0.75
CA ARG A 258 -18.31 -10.82 0.36
C ARG A 258 -17.18 -9.83 0.04
N LEU A 259 -16.10 -10.31 -0.59
CA LEU A 259 -15.01 -9.45 -1.08
C LEU A 259 -15.51 -8.48 -2.15
N ALA A 260 -16.37 -8.92 -3.08
CA ALA A 260 -16.99 -8.04 -4.07
C ALA A 260 -17.83 -6.94 -3.42
N GLU A 261 -18.58 -7.28 -2.37
CA GLU A 261 -19.36 -6.27 -1.64
C GLU A 261 -18.47 -5.26 -0.92
N LEU A 262 -17.39 -5.71 -0.27
CA LEU A 262 -16.36 -4.83 0.28
C LEU A 262 -15.75 -3.94 -0.81
N GLY A 263 -15.41 -4.49 -1.98
CA GLY A 263 -14.87 -3.74 -3.12
C GLY A 263 -15.81 -2.66 -3.64
N ARG A 264 -17.11 -2.97 -3.79
CA ARG A 264 -18.14 -1.98 -4.17
C ARG A 264 -18.29 -0.90 -3.12
N ALA A 265 -18.29 -1.27 -1.84
CA ALA A 265 -18.36 -0.31 -0.75
C ALA A 265 -17.13 0.61 -0.73
N VAL A 266 -15.92 0.07 -0.98
CA VAL A 266 -14.69 0.85 -1.17
C VAL A 266 -14.80 1.83 -2.35
N ARG A 267 -15.57 1.47 -3.37
CA ARG A 267 -15.80 2.30 -4.56
C ARG A 267 -16.95 3.30 -4.41
N GLY A 268 -17.66 3.29 -3.29
CA GLY A 268 -18.87 4.09 -3.09
C GLY A 268 -20.07 3.61 -3.91
N GLU A 269 -20.05 2.36 -4.36
CA GLU A 269 -21.08 1.72 -5.19
C GLU A 269 -22.04 0.84 -4.39
N SER A 270 -21.83 0.76 -3.07
CA SER A 270 -22.70 0.03 -2.14
C SER A 270 -23.31 0.98 -1.10
N GLY A 271 -24.53 0.66 -0.67
CA GLY A 271 -25.18 1.29 0.49
C GLY A 271 -24.85 0.62 1.83
N ALA A 272 -24.03 -0.43 1.84
CA ALA A 272 -23.66 -1.16 3.05
C ALA A 272 -22.89 -0.26 4.03
N THR A 273 -23.28 -0.32 5.30
CA THR A 273 -22.57 0.32 6.40
C THR A 273 -21.36 -0.52 6.83
N THR A 274 -20.45 0.05 7.63
CA THR A 274 -19.37 -0.75 8.25
C THR A 274 -19.91 -1.88 9.11
N ALA A 275 -21.07 -1.69 9.77
CA ALA A 275 -21.69 -2.75 10.56
C ALA A 275 -22.14 -3.91 9.67
N ASP A 276 -22.82 -3.60 8.56
CA ASP A 276 -23.25 -4.62 7.59
C ASP A 276 -22.04 -5.40 7.04
N LEU A 277 -20.97 -4.70 6.65
CA LEU A 277 -19.75 -5.34 6.16
C LEU A 277 -19.08 -6.19 7.25
N ARG A 278 -19.04 -5.72 8.51
CA ARG A 278 -18.48 -6.52 9.61
C ARG A 278 -19.26 -7.80 9.83
N ASP A 279 -20.59 -7.74 9.74
CA ASP A 279 -21.44 -8.92 9.87
C ASP A 279 -21.17 -9.92 8.74
N LEU A 280 -20.88 -9.44 7.52
CA LEU A 280 -20.42 -10.29 6.42
C LEU A 280 -19.10 -11.01 6.73
N PHE A 281 -18.19 -10.44 7.51
CA PHE A 281 -16.90 -11.08 7.82
C PHE A 281 -16.84 -11.71 9.22
N ALA A 282 -17.95 -11.70 9.97
CA ALA A 282 -18.00 -12.14 11.37
C ALA A 282 -17.59 -13.61 11.60
N ALA A 283 -17.67 -14.46 10.57
CA ALA A 283 -17.25 -15.86 10.66
C ALA A 283 -15.74 -16.01 10.83
N TRP A 284 -14.93 -15.23 10.10
CA TRP A 284 -13.47 -15.25 10.18
C TRP A 284 -12.94 -14.52 11.41
N ASP A 285 -13.73 -13.57 11.91
CA ASP A 285 -13.46 -12.86 13.15
C ASP A 285 -13.46 -13.77 14.40
N ARG A 286 -14.11 -14.94 14.32
CA ARG A 286 -14.20 -15.95 15.39
C ARG A 286 -13.21 -17.10 15.24
N ALA A 287 -12.65 -17.29 14.05
CA ALA A 287 -11.80 -18.43 13.72
C ALA A 287 -10.30 -18.14 13.85
N ALA A 288 -9.90 -16.87 13.84
CA ALA A 288 -8.51 -16.41 14.03
C ALA A 288 -8.16 -16.27 15.51
#